data_AF-A0A964YMB2-F1
#
_entry.id   AF-A0A964YMB2-F1
#
_cell.length_a   1.000
_cell.length_b   1.000
_cell.length_c   1.000
_cell.angle_alpha   90.00
_cell.angle_beta   90.00
_cell.angle_gamma   90.00
#
_symmetry.space_group_name_H-M   'P 1'
#
loop_
_entity.id
_entity.type
_entity.pdbx_description
1 polymer ?
#
loop_
_entity_poly.entity_id
_entity_poly.type
_entity_poly.pdbx_seq_one_letter_code
_entity_poly.pdbx_strand_id
1 'polypeptide(L)'
;MKYFALLPLLFIGVQGLAQGNLQFNQALIVTNTQLTVPVGKVWKIESYTPSSAYSTHNGNPQTHTLLINGDSRIIGLSGGLNTNYSSGSHPPIIHPFPIWLPSGTTLISGPGTSMISVLEFNIIP
;
A
#
# COMPACT_ATOMS: atom_id res chain seq x y z
N MET A 1 -28.69 -15.82 -52.61
CA MET A 1 -27.99 -15.99 -51.34
C MET A 1 -28.01 -14.65 -50.63
N LYS A 2 -29.05 -14.47 -49.80
CA LYS A 2 -29.22 -13.33 -48.89
C LYS A 2 -28.29 -13.58 -47.68
N TYR A 3 -27.88 -12.52 -46.98
CA TYR A 3 -26.99 -12.54 -45.80
C TYR A 3 -25.48 -12.65 -46.09
N PHE A 4 -24.86 -11.59 -46.62
CA PHE A 4 -23.39 -11.46 -46.59
C PHE A 4 -22.88 -10.06 -46.22
N ALA A 5 -23.71 -9.24 -45.57
CA ALA A 5 -23.36 -7.86 -45.23
C ALA A 5 -23.67 -7.49 -43.77
N LEU A 6 -23.37 -8.40 -42.83
CA LEU A 6 -23.57 -8.14 -41.39
C LEU A 6 -22.31 -8.28 -40.54
N LEU A 7 -21.13 -8.40 -41.16
CA LEU A 7 -19.86 -8.56 -40.43
C LEU A 7 -19.06 -7.27 -40.14
N PRO A 8 -19.21 -6.12 -40.85
CA PRO A 8 -18.43 -4.94 -40.48
C PRO A 8 -19.05 -4.13 -39.33
N LEU A 9 -20.28 -4.44 -38.88
CA LEU A 9 -20.96 -3.69 -37.82
C LEU A 9 -20.52 -4.09 -36.39
N LEU A 10 -19.77 -5.20 -36.24
CA LEU A 10 -19.41 -5.72 -34.92
C LEU A 10 -18.19 -5.03 -34.27
N PHE A 11 -17.46 -4.20 -35.01
CA PHE A 11 -16.21 -3.56 -34.54
C PHE A 11 -16.37 -2.12 -34.03
N ILE A 12 -17.56 -1.51 -34.11
CA ILE A 12 -17.79 -0.13 -33.64
C ILE A 12 -18.20 -0.09 -32.15
N GLY A 13 -18.60 -1.23 -31.57
CA GLY A 13 -19.19 -1.29 -30.22
C GLY A 13 -18.23 -1.60 -29.07
N VAL A 14 -16.93 -1.80 -29.33
CA VAL A 14 -15.94 -2.11 -28.27
C VAL A 14 -14.88 -1.02 -28.27
N GLN A 15 -15.31 0.24 -28.08
CA GLN A 15 -14.39 1.19 -27.46
C GLN A 15 -14.17 0.66 -26.05
N GLY A 16 -12.99 0.08 -25.83
CA GLY A 16 -12.66 -0.60 -24.59
C GLY A 16 -13.08 0.25 -23.41
N LEU A 17 -13.72 -0.37 -22.42
CA LEU A 17 -13.76 0.14 -21.07
C LEU A 17 -12.29 0.17 -20.60
N ALA A 18 -11.52 1.13 -21.07
CA ALA A 18 -10.18 1.35 -20.57
C ALA A 18 -10.35 1.58 -19.07
N GLN A 19 -9.60 0.84 -18.26
CA GLN A 19 -9.42 1.24 -16.88
C GLN A 19 -8.93 2.68 -16.91
N GLY A 20 -9.65 3.58 -16.23
CA GLY A 20 -9.27 4.98 -16.16
C GLY A 20 -7.79 5.14 -15.83
N ASN A 21 -7.13 6.13 -16.45
CA ASN A 21 -5.71 6.37 -16.24
C ASN A 21 -5.45 6.97 -14.86
N LEU A 22 -4.34 6.56 -14.25
CA LEU A 22 -3.85 7.19 -13.02
C LEU A 22 -2.94 8.36 -13.35
N GLN A 23 -3.34 9.57 -12.95
CA GLN A 23 -2.50 10.75 -13.05
C GLN A 23 -1.95 11.08 -11.65
N PHE A 24 -0.63 11.15 -11.50
CA PHE A 24 -0.01 11.56 -10.23
C PHE A 24 -0.59 12.90 -9.75
N ASN A 25 -0.96 12.96 -8.48
CA ASN A 25 -1.42 14.18 -7.84
C ASN A 25 -0.35 14.75 -6.91
N GLN A 26 0.03 13.98 -5.89
CA GLN A 26 0.96 14.43 -4.86
C GLN A 26 1.58 13.26 -4.09
N ALA A 27 2.65 13.54 -3.34
CA ALA A 27 3.15 12.66 -2.29
C ALA A 27 2.60 13.11 -0.93
N LEU A 28 2.28 12.15 -0.06
CA LEU A 28 1.72 12.36 1.27
C LEU A 28 2.55 11.60 2.30
N ILE A 29 2.65 12.19 3.50
CA ILE A 29 3.21 11.54 4.68
C ILE A 29 2.08 11.31 5.68
N VAL A 30 1.84 10.04 6.02
CA VAL A 30 0.82 9.67 7.01
C VAL A 30 1.51 9.27 8.31
N THR A 31 1.09 9.87 9.42
CA THR A 31 1.62 9.63 10.77
C THR A 31 0.49 9.10 11.68
N ASN A 32 0.50 9.44 12.96
CA ASN A 32 -0.51 9.09 13.96
C ASN A 32 -1.82 9.90 13.84
N THR A 33 -2.01 10.63 12.73
CA THR A 33 -3.27 11.28 12.39
C THR A 33 -3.91 10.48 11.26
N GLN A 34 -5.13 9.98 11.49
CA GLN A 34 -5.86 9.22 10.48
C GLN A 34 -6.26 10.12 9.31
N LEU A 35 -5.94 9.67 8.09
CA LEU A 35 -6.39 10.28 6.85
C LEU A 35 -7.29 9.31 6.07
N THR A 36 -8.05 9.84 5.12
CA THR A 36 -8.94 9.06 4.25
C THR A 36 -8.61 9.34 2.79
N VAL A 37 -8.56 8.30 1.97
CA VAL A 37 -8.40 8.44 0.51
C VAL A 37 -9.60 9.21 -0.05
N PRO A 38 -9.42 10.39 -0.67
CA PRO A 38 -10.54 11.20 -1.17
C PRO A 38 -11.33 10.52 -2.30
N VAL A 39 -12.54 11.02 -2.56
CA VAL A 39 -13.36 10.60 -3.71
C VAL A 39 -12.63 10.90 -5.03
N GLY A 40 -12.65 9.95 -5.96
CA GLY A 40 -11.97 10.07 -7.26
C GLY A 40 -10.45 9.92 -7.19
N LYS A 41 -9.90 9.52 -6.04
CA LYS A 41 -8.47 9.28 -5.84
C LYS A 41 -8.19 7.82 -5.51
N VAL A 42 -6.95 7.42 -5.74
CA VAL A 42 -6.36 6.18 -5.23
C VAL A 42 -5.01 6.51 -4.60
N TRP A 43 -4.68 5.84 -3.51
CA TRP A 43 -3.38 5.96 -2.86
C TRP A 43 -2.54 4.71 -3.11
N LYS A 44 -1.24 4.90 -3.29
CA LYS A 44 -0.22 3.86 -3.36
C LYS A 44 0.74 4.06 -2.20
N ILE A 45 0.75 3.14 -1.25
CA ILE A 45 1.70 3.16 -0.14
C ILE A 45 3.03 2.60 -0.67
N GLU A 46 4.09 3.42 -0.62
CA GLU A 46 5.40 3.06 -1.14
C GLU A 46 6.31 2.46 -0.06
N SER A 47 6.26 3.02 1.15
CA SER A 47 7.18 2.63 2.22
C SER A 47 6.72 3.17 3.58
N TYR A 48 7.47 2.81 4.62
CA TYR A 48 7.32 3.37 5.96
C TYR A 48 8.70 3.61 6.57
N THR A 49 8.73 4.41 7.64
CA THR A 49 9.92 4.59 8.49
C THR A 49 9.61 4.10 9.90
N PRO A 50 10.49 3.28 10.51
CA PRO A 50 10.30 2.83 11.88
C PRO A 50 10.46 3.99 12.88
N SER A 51 9.75 3.94 14.01
CA SER A 51 9.82 4.95 15.07
C SER A 51 11.03 4.80 16.01
N SER A 52 11.79 3.73 15.84
CA SER A 52 13.00 3.41 16.60
C SER A 52 13.99 2.68 15.69
N ALA A 53 15.27 2.67 16.07
CA ALA A 53 16.25 1.81 15.43
C ALA A 53 15.77 0.35 15.45
N TYR A 54 16.18 -0.45 14.45
CA TYR A 54 15.98 -1.91 14.41
C TYR A 54 16.81 -2.60 15.49
N SER A 55 16.55 -2.27 16.75
CA SER A 55 17.21 -2.82 17.92
C SER A 55 16.17 -3.67 18.62
N THR A 56 16.46 -4.95 18.79
CA THR A 56 15.65 -5.82 19.65
C THR A 56 15.51 -5.17 21.02
N HIS A 57 14.28 -4.88 21.44
CA HIS A 57 14.06 -4.44 22.80
C HIS A 57 14.21 -5.68 23.69
N ASN A 58 15.25 -5.72 24.52
CA ASN A 58 15.53 -6.84 25.43
C ASN A 58 15.60 -8.21 24.73
N GLY A 59 16.10 -8.26 23.47
CA GLY A 59 16.18 -9.49 22.67
C GLY A 59 14.90 -9.87 21.91
N ASN A 60 13.79 -9.12 22.05
CA ASN A 60 12.54 -9.40 21.35
C ASN A 60 12.41 -8.55 20.06
N PRO A 61 11.96 -9.13 18.91
CA PRO A 61 11.70 -8.36 17.69
C PRO A 61 10.64 -7.27 17.90
N GLN A 62 10.89 -6.07 17.37
CA GLN A 62 9.90 -5.00 17.28
C GLN A 62 9.01 -5.22 16.05
N THR A 63 7.70 -5.05 16.21
CA THR A 63 6.73 -5.12 15.10
C THR A 63 6.39 -3.70 14.64
N HIS A 64 6.35 -3.51 13.33
CA HIS A 64 5.93 -2.27 12.68
C HIS A 64 4.59 -2.50 12.00
N THR A 65 3.64 -1.61 12.24
CA THR A 65 2.26 -1.75 11.78
C THR A 65 1.72 -0.47 11.14
N LEU A 66 0.67 -0.64 10.36
CA LEU A 66 -0.24 0.43 9.96
C LEU A 66 -1.67 -0.03 10.17
N LEU A 67 -2.63 0.89 10.22
CA LEU A 67 -4.04 0.54 10.30
C LEU A 67 -4.75 0.99 9.02
N ILE A 68 -5.46 0.06 8.39
CA ILE A 68 -6.33 0.31 7.23
C ILE A 68 -7.77 0.07 7.66
N ASN A 69 -8.64 1.08 7.59
CA ASN A 69 -10.03 0.98 8.06
C ASN A 69 -10.14 0.51 9.54
N GLY A 70 -9.14 0.84 10.36
CA GLY A 70 -9.05 0.39 11.76
C GLY A 70 -8.41 -0.99 11.97
N ASP A 71 -8.19 -1.77 10.90
CA ASP A 71 -7.53 -3.08 11.00
C ASP A 71 -6.00 -2.93 11.03
N SER A 72 -5.36 -3.45 12.08
CA SER A 72 -3.91 -3.49 12.18
C SER A 72 -3.29 -4.51 11.22
N ARG A 73 -2.30 -4.07 10.45
CA ARG A 73 -1.52 -4.89 9.50
C ARG A 73 -0.05 -4.78 9.82
N ILE A 74 0.62 -5.93 9.93
CA ILE A 74 2.08 -6.00 10.10
C ILE A 74 2.73 -5.68 8.75
N ILE A 75 3.57 -4.65 8.74
CA ILE A 75 4.32 -4.18 7.55
C ILE A 75 5.82 -4.30 7.72
N GLY A 76 6.26 -4.80 8.86
CA GLY A 76 7.67 -4.95 9.17
C GLY A 76 7.90 -5.53 10.54
N LEU A 77 9.08 -6.10 10.71
CA LEU A 77 9.55 -6.73 11.94
C LEU A 77 11.06 -6.49 11.99
N SER A 78 11.60 -6.11 13.14
CA SER A 78 13.05 -5.92 13.27
C SER A 78 13.77 -7.27 13.32
N GLY A 79 14.73 -7.49 12.42
CA GLY A 79 15.69 -8.58 12.57
C GLY A 79 16.61 -8.30 13.77
N GLY A 80 16.86 -9.32 14.60
CA GLY A 80 17.78 -9.17 15.72
C GLY A 80 19.23 -9.04 15.25
N LEU A 81 19.91 -7.95 15.63
CA LEU A 81 21.36 -7.86 15.56
C LEU A 81 21.94 -8.74 16.67
N ASN A 82 22.52 -9.86 16.25
CA ASN A 82 23.17 -10.82 17.13
C ASN A 82 24.40 -10.15 17.78
N THR A 83 24.36 -9.91 19.08
CA THR A 83 25.60 -9.57 19.80
C THR A 83 26.21 -10.75 20.53
N ASN A 84 25.47 -11.80 20.94
CA ASN A 84 26.07 -12.98 21.58
C ASN A 84 25.17 -14.25 21.53
N TYR A 85 25.72 -15.35 20.99
CA TYR A 85 25.47 -16.79 21.21
C TYR A 85 24.05 -17.35 21.49
N SER A 86 23.63 -18.26 20.58
CA SER A 86 22.81 -19.46 20.88
C SER A 86 21.29 -19.34 21.11
N SER A 87 20.56 -18.59 20.27
CA SER A 87 19.13 -18.85 20.06
C SER A 87 18.64 -18.32 18.71
N GLY A 88 18.45 -19.25 17.76
CA GLY A 88 17.64 -19.14 16.54
C GLY A 88 17.71 -17.87 15.70
N SER A 89 18.31 -17.94 14.51
CA SER A 89 18.14 -16.95 13.44
C SER A 89 16.64 -16.71 13.17
N HIS A 90 16.11 -15.53 13.50
CA HIS A 90 14.74 -15.17 13.11
C HIS A 90 14.83 -14.37 11.80
N PRO A 91 14.26 -14.83 10.67
CA PRO A 91 14.04 -13.97 9.54
C PRO A 91 12.73 -13.23 9.76
N PRO A 92 12.75 -11.89 9.91
CA PRO A 92 11.57 -11.22 9.46
C PRO A 92 11.90 -9.97 8.66
N ILE A 93 11.56 -10.03 7.38
CA ILE A 93 11.47 -8.88 6.49
C ILE A 93 10.08 -9.00 5.88
N ILE A 94 9.19 -8.06 6.16
CA ILE A 94 7.95 -7.95 5.41
C ILE A 94 7.98 -6.59 4.72
N HIS A 95 7.91 -6.61 3.40
CA HIS A 95 7.80 -5.44 2.55
C HIS A 95 6.56 -5.64 1.67
N PRO A 96 5.36 -5.40 2.21
CA PRO A 96 4.11 -5.64 1.49
C PRO A 96 3.81 -4.53 0.47
N PHE A 97 4.82 -3.71 0.12
CA PHE A 97 4.66 -2.54 -0.72
C PHE A 97 4.97 -2.87 -2.18
N PRO A 98 4.22 -2.30 -3.13
CA PRO A 98 3.20 -1.29 -2.90
C PRO A 98 1.85 -1.84 -2.41
N ILE A 99 1.15 -1.07 -1.58
CA ILE A 99 -0.26 -1.32 -1.21
C ILE A 99 -1.13 -0.25 -1.84
N TRP A 100 -2.15 -0.65 -2.60
CA TRP A 100 -3.10 0.27 -3.21
C TRP A 100 -4.36 0.38 -2.37
N LEU A 101 -4.74 1.61 -2.02
CA LEU A 101 -5.93 1.90 -1.24
C LEU A 101 -6.97 2.63 -2.10
N PRO A 102 -8.18 2.06 -2.27
CA PRO A 102 -9.24 2.73 -3.01
C PRO A 102 -9.82 3.90 -2.20
N SER A 103 -10.57 4.75 -2.89
CA SER A 103 -11.32 5.85 -2.28
C SER A 103 -12.17 5.41 -1.07
N GLY A 104 -12.24 6.25 -0.03
CA GLY A 104 -12.98 5.99 1.21
C GLY A 104 -12.20 5.16 2.24
N THR A 105 -11.05 4.60 1.87
CA THR A 105 -10.19 3.85 2.80
C THR A 105 -9.51 4.80 3.79
N THR A 106 -9.47 4.45 5.07
CA THR A 106 -8.70 5.19 6.08
C THR A 106 -7.31 4.58 6.29
N LEU A 107 -6.32 5.43 6.59
CA LEU A 107 -4.94 5.04 6.85
C LEU A 107 -4.37 5.88 8.01
N ILE A 108 -3.66 5.21 8.92
CA ILE A 108 -2.91 5.82 10.04
C ILE A 108 -1.68 4.97 10.36
N SER A 109 -0.59 5.60 10.83
CA SER A 109 0.58 4.86 11.31
C SER A 109 0.25 4.09 12.59
N GLY A 110 0.64 2.82 12.64
CA GLY A 110 0.48 1.97 13.80
C GLY A 110 1.72 1.95 14.69
N PRO A 111 1.68 1.21 15.82
CA PRO A 111 2.85 0.98 16.65
C PRO A 111 4.09 0.55 15.86
N GLY A 112 5.25 1.11 16.26
CA GLY A 112 6.54 0.86 15.62
C GLY A 112 6.78 1.66 14.34
N THR A 113 5.79 2.39 13.81
CA THR A 113 5.88 3.14 12.56
C THR A 113 5.79 4.64 12.82
N SER A 114 6.82 5.40 12.44
CA SER A 114 6.83 6.86 12.58
C SER A 114 6.04 7.55 11.47
N MET A 115 6.19 7.07 10.24
CA MET A 115 5.60 7.69 9.06
C MET A 115 5.43 6.66 7.95
N ILE A 116 4.45 6.91 7.08
CA ILE A 116 4.14 6.13 5.90
C ILE A 116 4.22 7.05 4.69
N SER A 117 4.99 6.65 3.67
CA SER A 117 5.11 7.37 2.41
C SER A 117 4.05 6.88 1.43
N VAL A 118 3.26 7.81 0.90
CA VAL A 118 2.12 7.52 0.02
C VAL A 118 2.19 8.41 -1.22
N LEU A 119 1.89 7.84 -2.39
CA LEU A 119 1.60 8.59 -3.61
C LEU A 119 0.09 8.59 -3.85
N GLU A 120 -0.48 9.77 -4.06
CA GLU A 120 -1.88 9.94 -4.43
C GLU A 120 -2.00 10.16 -5.94
N PHE A 121 -3.01 9.52 -6.54
CA PHE A 121 -3.33 9.65 -7.95
C PHE A 121 -4.78 10.07 -8.14
N ASN A 122 -5.03 10.87 -9.17
CA ASN A 122 -6.36 11.07 -9.74
C ASN A 122 -6.74 9.86 -10.59
N ILE A 123 -7.99 9.42 -10.48
CA ILE A 123 -8.60 8.49 -11.43
C ILE A 123 -9.22 9.32 -12.56
N ILE A 124 -8.66 9.24 -13.76
CA ILE A 124 -9.19 9.91 -14.95
C ILE A 124 -9.98 8.87 -15.78
N PRO A 125 -11.29 9.05 -16.01
CA PRO A 125 -12.10 8.13 -16.80
C PRO A 125 -11.57 7.88 -18.22
#